data_AF-A0A942MGD6-F1
#
_entry.id   AF-A0A942MGD6-F1
#
_cell.length_a   1.000
_cell.length_b   1.000
_cell.length_c   1.000
_cell.angle_alpha   90.00
_cell.angle_beta   90.00
_cell.angle_gamma   90.00
#
_symmetry.space_group_name_H-M   'P 1'
#
loop_
_entity.id
_entity.type
_entity.pdbx_description
1 polymer ?
#
loop_
_entity_poly.entity_id
_entity_poly.type
_entity_poly.pdbx_seq_one_letter_code
_entity_poly.pdbx_strand_id
1 'polypeptide(L)'
;MRQLIPFAEAREIILEYTISLDTDEVALMDGLSRVLAEPVIANNNLPPFNRSPLDGFAVCSLDTKLASEERPVPLQIIEEVPA
;
A
#
# COMPACT_ATOMS: atom_id res chain seq x y z
N MET A 1 16.74 -43.16 -34.53
CA MET A 1 15.55 -42.35 -34.86
C MET A 1 15.39 -41.30 -33.77
N ARG A 2 15.19 -40.03 -34.12
CA ARG A 2 14.85 -39.00 -33.13
C ARG A 2 13.37 -39.16 -32.79
N GLN A 3 13.06 -39.42 -31.53
CA GLN A 3 11.68 -39.50 -31.07
C GLN A 3 11.19 -38.07 -30.78
N LEU A 4 10.04 -37.70 -31.34
CA LEU A 4 9.43 -36.39 -31.07
C LEU A 4 8.59 -36.49 -29.80
N ILE A 5 8.72 -35.49 -28.93
CA ILE A 5 7.91 -35.34 -27.71
C ILE A 5 6.85 -34.25 -27.92
N PRO A 6 5.71 -34.32 -27.21
CA PRO A 6 4.72 -33.24 -27.20
C PRO A 6 5.31 -31.92 -26.70
N PHE A 7 4.74 -30.81 -27.16
CA PHE A 7 5.19 -29.46 -26.78
C PHE A 7 5.17 -29.23 -25.25
N ALA A 8 4.15 -29.73 -24.56
CA ALA A 8 4.03 -29.58 -23.10
C ALA A 8 5.20 -30.27 -22.38
N GLU A 9 5.54 -31.49 -22.79
CA GLU A 9 6.68 -32.25 -22.26
C GLU A 9 8.00 -31.52 -22.53
N ALA A 10 8.20 -31.01 -23.74
CA ALA A 10 9.39 -30.22 -24.07
C ALA A 10 9.51 -28.95 -23.21
N ARG A 11 8.38 -28.26 -22.97
CA ARG A 11 8.34 -27.06 -22.13
C ARG A 11 8.67 -27.38 -20.68
N GLU A 12 8.15 -28.47 -20.12
CA GLU A 12 8.45 -28.89 -18.75
C GLU A 12 9.91 -29.24 -18.57
N ILE A 13 10.48 -30.01 -19.51
CA ILE A 13 11.91 -30.32 -19.51
C ILE A 13 12.73 -29.03 -19.52
N ILE A 14 12.41 -28.06 -20.38
CA ILE A 14 13.14 -26.78 -20.41
C ILE A 14 13.07 -26.08 -19.06
N LEU A 15 11.90 -26.00 -18.44
CA LEU A 15 11.73 -25.35 -17.14
C LEU A 15 12.46 -26.09 -16.01
N GLU A 16 12.52 -27.42 -16.05
CA GLU A 16 13.25 -28.23 -15.08
C GLU A 16 14.76 -27.93 -15.07
N TYR A 17 15.33 -27.62 -16.25
CA TYR A 17 16.74 -27.26 -16.38
C TYR A 17 17.01 -25.74 -16.26
N THR A 18 15.98 -24.92 -16.02
CA THR A 18 16.21 -23.48 -15.78
C THR A 18 16.74 -23.25 -14.38
N ILE A 19 17.73 -22.37 -14.27
CA ILE A 19 18.29 -21.92 -13.01
C ILE A 19 17.67 -20.57 -12.62
N SER A 20 17.47 -20.37 -11.31
CA SER A 20 17.19 -19.04 -10.78
C SER A 20 18.41 -18.15 -11.02
N LEU A 21 18.15 -16.92 -11.44
CA LEU A 21 19.19 -15.90 -11.57
C LEU A 21 19.49 -15.30 -10.19
N ASP A 22 20.71 -14.78 -10.04
CA ASP A 22 21.07 -13.95 -8.90
C ASP A 22 20.28 -12.63 -8.93
N THR A 23 20.24 -11.98 -7.77
CA THR A 23 19.48 -10.75 -7.53
C THR A 23 20.41 -9.58 -7.32
N ASP A 24 20.07 -8.42 -7.90
CA ASP A 24 20.84 -7.18 -7.74
C ASP A 24 19.96 -6.08 -7.13
N GLU A 25 20.57 -5.26 -6.29
CA GLU A 25 19.98 -3.98 -5.88
C GLU A 25 20.20 -2.94 -6.98
N VAL A 26 19.12 -2.27 -7.37
CA VAL A 26 19.15 -1.21 -8.39
C VAL A 26 18.51 0.06 -7.82
N ALA A 27 18.88 1.21 -8.37
CA ALA A 27 18.19 2.45 -8.06
C ALA A 27 16.72 2.36 -8.50
N LEU A 28 15.82 3.01 -7.75
CA LEU A 28 14.37 2.95 -8.04
C LEU A 28 14.02 3.36 -9.47
N MET A 29 14.72 4.36 -10.02
CA MET A 29 14.50 4.85 -11.38
C MET A 29 14.91 3.84 -12.45
N ASP A 30 15.80 2.91 -12.14
CA ASP A 30 16.28 1.85 -13.02
C ASP A 30 15.51 0.53 -12.85
N GLY A 31 14.50 0.53 -11.96
CA GLY A 31 13.67 -0.63 -11.66
C GLY A 31 12.60 -0.93 -12.71
N LEU A 32 12.33 0.00 -13.63
CA LEU A 32 11.34 -0.21 -14.69
C LEU A 32 11.74 -1.42 -15.56
N SER A 33 10.77 -2.28 -15.86
CA SER A 33 10.96 -3.54 -16.61
C SER A 33 11.84 -4.61 -15.92
N ARG A 34 12.20 -4.44 -14.65
CA ARG A 34 12.77 -5.51 -13.81
C ARG A 34 11.67 -6.34 -13.15
N VAL A 35 12.06 -7.51 -12.62
CA VAL A 35 11.20 -8.37 -11.80
C VAL A 35 11.67 -8.28 -10.36
N LEU A 36 10.73 -8.10 -9.42
CA LEU A 36 11.07 -8.11 -7.99
C LEU A 36 11.61 -9.48 -7.58
N ALA A 37 12.75 -9.48 -6.90
CA ALA A 37 13.34 -10.68 -6.33
C ALA A 37 12.49 -11.24 -5.17
N GLU A 38 11.86 -10.36 -4.39
CA GLU A 38 11.07 -10.70 -3.21
C GLU A 38 9.92 -9.69 -3.00
N PRO A 39 8.92 -10.02 -2.16
CA PRO A 39 7.83 -9.10 -1.84
C PRO A 39 8.33 -7.82 -1.17
N VAL A 40 7.78 -6.67 -1.57
CA VAL A 40 8.03 -5.39 -0.91
C VAL A 40 6.99 -5.18 0.19
N ILE A 41 7.44 -5.04 1.43
CA ILE A 41 6.59 -4.82 2.60
C ILE A 41 6.71 -3.35 3.02
N ALA A 42 5.56 -2.72 3.33
CA ALA A 42 5.57 -1.35 3.83
C ALA A 42 6.18 -1.30 5.25
N ASN A 43 7.22 -0.49 5.42
CA ASN A 43 7.88 -0.36 6.73
C ASN A 43 7.09 0.55 7.69
N ASN A 44 6.20 1.40 7.17
CA ASN A 44 5.47 2.40 7.93
C ASN A 44 4.01 2.52 7.45
N ASN A 45 3.14 3.00 8.33
CA ASN A 45 1.78 3.43 7.95
C ASN A 45 1.82 4.69 7.08
N LEU A 46 0.89 4.76 6.15
CA LEU A 46 0.65 5.97 5.36
C LEU A 46 -0.88 6.25 5.34
N PRO A 47 -1.35 7.32 6.01
CA PRO A 47 -0.59 8.33 6.74
C PRO A 47 0.05 7.81 8.04
N PRO A 48 1.13 8.44 8.52
CA PRO A 48 1.81 8.00 9.74
C PRO A 48 1.04 8.34 11.04
N PHE A 49 0.01 9.17 10.96
CA PHE A 49 -0.83 9.57 12.11
C PHE A 49 -2.24 9.95 11.66
N ASN A 50 -3.15 10.08 12.63
CA ASN A 50 -4.53 10.51 12.40
C ASN A 50 -4.56 11.96 11.92
N ARG A 51 -5.09 12.19 10.72
CA ARG A 51 -5.24 13.52 10.14
C ARG A 51 -6.67 13.73 9.67
N SER A 52 -7.14 14.97 9.74
CA SER A 52 -8.39 15.32 9.06
C SER A 52 -8.18 15.30 7.55
N PRO A 53 -9.08 14.69 6.77
CA PRO A 53 -9.07 14.81 5.31
C PRO A 53 -9.77 16.11 4.84
N LEU A 54 -10.40 16.85 5.76
CA LEU A 54 -11.23 18.01 5.47
C LEU A 54 -10.88 19.19 6.37
N ASP A 55 -11.24 20.38 5.92
CA ASP A 55 -11.26 21.58 6.76
C ASP A 55 -12.45 21.50 7.72
N GLY A 56 -12.22 21.82 9.00
CA GLY A 56 -13.27 21.77 10.02
C GLY A 56 -12.72 21.89 11.44
N PHE A 57 -13.53 21.47 12.41
CA PHE A 57 -13.18 21.52 13.84
C PHE A 57 -12.99 20.12 14.40
N ALA A 58 -11.85 19.88 15.05
CA ALA A 58 -11.66 18.68 15.85
C ALA A 58 -12.49 18.80 17.12
N VAL A 59 -13.37 17.82 17.37
CA VAL A 59 -14.26 17.81 18.54
C VAL A 59 -14.19 16.46 19.24
N CYS A 60 -14.45 16.45 20.54
CA CYS A 60 -14.77 15.23 21.28
C CYS A 60 -16.17 14.76 20.89
N SER A 61 -16.28 13.60 20.24
CA SER A 61 -17.58 13.09 19.74
C SER A 61 -18.65 12.91 20.82
N LEU A 62 -18.23 12.70 22.07
CA LEU A 62 -19.15 12.57 23.21
C LEU A 62 -19.83 13.89 23.57
N ASP A 63 -19.16 15.03 23.38
CA ASP A 63 -19.69 16.35 23.74
C ASP A 63 -20.84 16.76 22.81
N THR A 64 -20.89 16.21 21.59
CA THR A 64 -21.95 16.47 20.61
C THR A 64 -23.10 15.47 20.68
N LYS A 65 -23.07 14.49 21.58
CA LYS A 65 -24.03 13.36 21.59
C LYS A 65 -25.50 13.78 21.78
N LEU A 66 -25.73 14.90 22.47
CA LEU A 66 -27.07 15.41 22.77
C LEU A 66 -27.50 16.57 21.86
N ALA A 67 -26.67 16.93 20.88
CA ALA A 67 -26.96 17.99 19.91
C ALA A 67 -28.09 17.56 18.97
N SER A 68 -29.03 18.47 18.72
CA SER A 68 -30.04 18.38 17.66
C SER A 68 -30.21 19.75 17.00
N GLU A 69 -30.99 19.83 15.93
CA GLU A 69 -31.30 21.11 15.27
C GLU A 69 -31.99 22.09 16.23
N GLU A 70 -32.87 21.58 17.11
CA GLU A 70 -33.61 22.37 18.11
C GLU A 70 -32.77 22.67 19.36
N ARG A 71 -31.72 21.88 19.61
CA ARG A 71 -30.83 22.02 20.76
C ARG A 71 -29.36 21.88 20.35
N PRO A 72 -28.77 22.94 19.76
CA PRO A 72 -27.36 22.94 19.41
C PRO A 72 -26.47 22.96 20.66
N VAL A 73 -25.28 22.35 20.56
CA VAL A 73 -24.25 22.39 21.61
C VAL A 73 -23.17 23.39 21.20
N PRO A 74 -23.05 24.54 21.89
CA PRO A 74 -21.97 25.47 21.61
C PRO A 74 -20.64 24.92 22.14
N LEU A 75 -19.60 24.99 21.31
CA LEU A 75 -18.23 24.62 21.67
C LEU A 75 -17.32 25.84 21.54
N GLN A 76 -16.29 25.89 22.38
CA GLN A 76 -15.30 26.96 22.34
C GLN A 76 -14.14 26.57 21.43
N ILE A 77 -13.75 27.46 20.54
CA ILE A 77 -12.51 27.33 19.75
C ILE A 77 -11.35 27.69 20.68
N ILE A 78 -10.41 26.77 20.85
CA ILE A 78 -9.23 26.94 21.72
C ILE A 78 -7.94 27.14 20.94
N GLU A 79 -7.87 26.62 19.70
CA GLU A 79 -6.68 26.61 18.87
C GLU A 79 -7.07 26.35 17.40
N GLU A 80 -6.19 26.74 16.48
CA GLU A 80 -6.21 26.36 15.07
C GLU A 80 -4.91 25.62 14.75
N VAL A 81 -5.01 24.41 14.19
CA VAL A 81 -3.84 23.59 13.85
C VAL A 81 -3.50 23.79 12.36
N PRO A 82 -2.33 24.36 12.03
CA PRO A 82 -1.91 24.50 10.63
C PRO A 82 -1.49 23.15 10.03
N ALA A 83 -1.31 23.14 8.71
CA ALA A 83 -0.77 22.00 7.98
C ALA A 83 0.71 21.72 8.31
#